data_AF-A0A917HXL0-F1
#
_entry.id   AF-A0A917HXL0-F1
#
_cell.length_a   1.000
_cell.length_b   1.000
_cell.length_c   1.000
_cell.angle_alpha   90.00
_cell.angle_beta   90.00
_cell.angle_gamma   90.00
#
_symmetry.space_group_name_H-M   'P 1'
#
loop_
_entity.id
_entity.type
_entity.pdbx_description
1 polymer ?
#
loop_
_entity_poly.entity_id
_entity_poly.type
_entity_poly.pdbx_seq_one_letter_code
_entity_poly.pdbx_strand_id
1 'polypeptide(L)'
;MKKQILNLGKALSKAEQRNVFGGYLQECTFTYLSTYTGQWETVTSGGYADGQAGSDQANEDCVGMISNMDATRCFYDCEWDD
;
A
#
# COMPACT_ATOMS: atom_id res chain seq x y z
N MET A 1 -1.33 -1.30 17.14
CA MET A 1 -1.88 -2.20 16.10
C MET A 1 -2.39 -3.47 16.76
N LYS A 2 -3.70 -3.74 16.69
CA LYS A 2 -4.30 -4.99 17.22
C LYS A 2 -4.01 -6.13 16.23
N LYS A 3 -2.99 -6.94 16.53
CA LYS A 3 -2.73 -8.23 15.89
C LYS A 3 -3.66 -9.28 16.50
N GLN A 4 -4.79 -9.57 15.86
CA GLN A 4 -5.63 -10.74 16.15
C GLN A 4 -6.28 -11.11 14.81
N ILE A 5 -6.30 -12.35 14.32
CA ILE A 5 -6.51 -13.63 15.02
C ILE A 5 -5.71 -14.73 14.29
N LEU A 6 -4.71 -15.28 14.97
CA LEU A 6 -4.13 -16.59 14.66
C LEU A 6 -5.11 -17.65 15.18
N ASN A 7 -6.07 -18.12 14.37
CA ASN A 7 -6.96 -19.23 14.77
C ASN A 7 -6.74 -20.54 13.99
N LEU A 8 -5.64 -20.69 13.25
CA LEU A 8 -5.40 -21.91 12.45
C LEU A 8 -3.99 -22.52 12.57
N GLY A 9 -3.15 -22.08 13.51
CA GLY A 9 -1.79 -22.64 13.70
C GLY A 9 -0.84 -22.44 12.51
N LYS A 10 -1.26 -21.73 11.48
CA LYS A 10 -0.52 -21.37 10.26
C LYS A 10 -0.69 -19.86 10.02
N ALA A 11 0.39 -19.19 9.63
CA ALA A 11 0.30 -17.85 9.06
C ALA A 11 -0.43 -17.95 7.71
N LEU A 12 -1.60 -17.31 7.61
CA LEU A 12 -2.37 -17.29 6.37
C LEU A 12 -1.57 -16.53 5.29
N SER A 13 -1.50 -17.10 4.09
CA SER A 13 -1.07 -16.37 2.90
C SER A 13 -1.97 -15.16 2.66
N LYS A 14 -1.47 -14.12 1.96
CA LYS A 14 -2.25 -12.91 1.64
C LYS A 14 -3.61 -13.26 0.99
N ALA A 15 -3.61 -14.21 0.04
CA ALA A 15 -4.83 -14.73 -0.59
C ALA A 15 -5.84 -15.40 0.38
N GLU A 16 -5.35 -16.16 1.37
CA GLU A 16 -6.22 -16.75 2.41
C GLU A 16 -6.81 -15.66 3.33
N GLN A 17 -6.06 -14.60 3.61
CA GLN A 17 -6.54 -13.46 4.38
C GLN A 17 -7.65 -12.71 3.62
N ARG A 18 -7.49 -12.49 2.30
CA ARG A 18 -8.50 -11.87 1.42
C ARG A 18 -9.84 -12.60 1.45
N ASN A 19 -9.81 -13.93 1.39
CA ASN A 19 -11.01 -14.78 1.45
C ASN A 19 -11.69 -14.77 2.82
N VAL A 20 -10.93 -14.60 3.91
CA VAL A 20 -11.47 -14.56 5.28
C VAL A 20 -12.02 -13.17 5.63
N PHE A 21 -11.37 -12.09 5.17
CA PHE A 21 -11.73 -10.71 5.52
C PHE A 21 -12.62 -10.01 4.48
N GLY A 22 -13.09 -10.72 3.45
CA GLY A 22 -14.14 -10.24 2.56
C GLY A 22 -13.67 -9.31 1.43
N GLY A 23 -12.42 -9.42 0.98
CA GLY A 23 -11.99 -8.85 -0.30
C GLY A 23 -11.93 -7.32 -0.43
N TYR A 24 -12.07 -6.56 0.66
CA TYR A 24 -12.07 -5.08 0.65
C TYR A 24 -10.86 -4.44 1.36
N LEU A 25 -9.78 -5.19 1.58
CA LEU A 25 -8.55 -4.58 2.10
C LEU A 25 -7.85 -3.88 0.94
N GLN A 26 -7.91 -2.56 1.00
CA GLN A 26 -7.25 -1.58 0.14
C GLN A 26 -5.91 -2.10 -0.41
N GLU A 27 -5.86 -2.33 -1.73
CA GLU A 27 -4.83 -3.19 -2.34
C GLU A 27 -3.44 -2.54 -2.42
N CYS A 28 -3.33 -1.23 -2.23
CA CYS A 28 -2.06 -0.50 -2.23
C CYS A 28 -2.03 0.62 -1.19
N THR A 29 -0.95 0.69 -0.41
CA THR A 29 -0.63 1.82 0.45
C THR A 29 0.56 2.57 -0.12
N PHE A 30 0.41 3.86 -0.38
CA PHE A 30 1.50 4.74 -0.80
C PHE A 30 1.94 5.63 0.37
N THR A 31 3.24 5.72 0.63
CA THR A 31 3.82 6.52 1.71
C THR A 31 4.99 7.35 1.19
N TYR A 32 5.02 8.64 1.47
CA TYR A 32 6.09 9.53 1.01
C TYR A 32 6.58 10.49 2.10
N LEU A 33 7.84 10.93 1.98
CA LEU A 33 8.45 11.95 2.82
C LEU A 33 8.37 13.30 2.12
N SER A 34 7.38 14.10 2.52
CA SER A 34 7.07 15.41 1.96
C SER A 34 8.26 16.37 2.10
N THR A 35 8.62 17.07 1.02
CA THR A 35 9.63 18.13 1.04
C THR A 35 9.14 19.40 1.73
N TYR A 36 7.83 19.63 1.73
CA TYR A 36 7.20 20.80 2.33
C TYR A 36 7.12 20.70 3.85
N THR A 37 6.68 19.54 4.36
CA THR A 37 6.45 19.34 5.80
C THR A 37 7.62 18.64 6.48
N GLY A 38 8.47 17.93 5.73
CA GLY A 38 9.51 17.07 6.27
C GLY A 38 8.95 15.87 7.06
N GLN A 39 7.67 15.52 6.86
CA GLN A 39 6.99 14.43 7.56
C GLN A 39 6.62 13.31 6.59
N TRP A 40 6.45 12.11 7.15
CA TRP A 40 5.88 10.99 6.43
C TRP A 40 4.38 11.17 6.31
N GLU A 41 3.88 11.11 5.08
CA GLU A 41 2.47 11.17 4.73
C GLU A 41 2.09 9.86 4.06
N THR A 42 0.88 9.36 4.33
CA THR A 42 0.40 8.09 3.81
C THR A 42 -0.92 8.30 3.09
N VAL A 43 -0.95 7.88 1.83
CA VAL A 43 -2.13 7.86 0.99
C VAL A 43 -2.66 6.43 0.98
N THR A 44 -3.59 6.18 1.89
CA THR A 44 -4.51 5.04 1.85
C THR A 44 -5.74 5.47 1.08
N SER A 45 -5.61 5.77 -0.22
CA SER A 45 -6.77 6.11 -1.03
C SER A 45 -7.44 4.80 -1.49
N GLY A 46 -8.77 4.76 -1.56
CA GLY A 46 -9.49 3.72 -2.31
C GLY A 46 -9.38 3.95 -3.82
N GLY A 47 -8.27 4.54 -4.27
CA GLY A 47 -8.12 5.17 -5.57
C GLY A 47 -7.20 4.43 -6.54
N TYR A 48 -6.57 3.34 -6.12
CA TYR A 48 -5.79 2.48 -6.99
C TYR A 48 -6.63 1.31 -7.50
N ALA A 49 -6.40 0.94 -8.76
CA ALA A 49 -7.02 -0.21 -9.40
C ALA A 49 -6.58 -1.51 -8.71
N ASP A 50 -7.37 -2.57 -8.88
CA ASP A 50 -7.01 -3.86 -8.31
C ASP A 50 -5.84 -4.52 -9.07
N GLY A 51 -5.05 -5.35 -8.39
CA GLY A 51 -4.00 -6.18 -8.96
C GLY A 51 -2.73 -5.42 -9.32
N GLN A 52 -2.05 -5.91 -10.35
CA GLN A 52 -0.84 -5.28 -10.91
C GLN A 52 -1.08 -3.82 -11.33
N ALA A 53 -2.28 -3.49 -11.81
CA ALA A 53 -2.59 -2.12 -12.22
C ALA A 53 -2.52 -1.13 -11.06
N GLY A 54 -2.90 -1.53 -9.84
CA GLY A 54 -2.74 -0.71 -8.65
C GLY A 54 -1.29 -0.48 -8.27
N SER A 55 -0.45 -1.51 -8.41
CA SER A 55 1.00 -1.41 -8.21
C SER A 55 1.64 -0.44 -9.20
N ASP A 56 1.30 -0.58 -10.49
CA ASP A 56 1.82 0.32 -11.53
C ASP A 56 1.43 1.78 -11.23
N GLN A 57 0.19 2.02 -10.81
CA GLN A 57 -0.28 3.37 -10.43
C GLN A 57 0.42 3.91 -9.18
N ALA A 58 0.60 3.09 -8.14
CA ALA A 58 1.28 3.52 -6.92
C ALA A 58 2.77 3.82 -7.19
N ASN A 59 3.41 3.04 -8.08
CA ASN A 59 4.76 3.31 -8.55
C ASN A 59 4.84 4.61 -9.37
N GLU A 60 3.92 4.84 -10.30
CA GLU A 60 3.84 6.09 -11.07
C GLU A 60 3.69 7.32 -10.16
N ASP A 61 2.84 7.25 -9.13
CA ASP A 61 2.68 8.32 -8.15
C ASP A 61 3.98 8.56 -7.34
N CYS A 62 4.67 7.49 -6.95
CA CYS A 62 5.96 7.57 -6.27
C CYS A 62 7.01 8.30 -7.14
N VAL A 63 7.14 7.90 -8.41
CA VAL A 63 8.05 8.54 -9.37
C VAL A 63 7.66 9.98 -9.63
N GLY A 64 6.36 10.27 -9.77
CA GLY A 64 5.83 11.62 -9.99
C GLY A 64 6.13 12.56 -8.83
N MET A 65 5.89 12.14 -7.59
CA MET A 65 6.18 12.91 -6.38
C MET A 65 7.67 13.24 -6.23
N ILE A 66 8.56 12.29 -6.54
CA ILE A 66 10.00 12.54 -6.53
C ILE A 66 10.39 13.51 -7.66
N SER A 67 9.88 13.30 -8.87
CA SER A 67 10.24 14.10 -10.06
C SER A 67 9.78 15.55 -9.94
N ASN A 68 8.62 15.78 -9.31
CA ASN A 68 8.09 17.13 -9.04
C ASN A 68 8.71 17.80 -7.81
N MET A 69 9.65 17.13 -7.12
CA MET A 69 10.28 17.60 -5.88
C MET A 69 9.30 17.80 -4.71
N ASP A 70 8.16 17.11 -4.74
CA ASP A 70 7.16 17.13 -3.66
C ASP A 70 7.48 16.08 -2.58
N ALA A 71 8.27 15.06 -2.92
CA ALA A 71 8.78 14.07 -1.99
C ALA A 71 10.29 13.84 -2.18
N THR A 72 11.00 13.57 -1.08
CA THR A 72 12.42 13.15 -1.11
C THR A 72 12.59 11.63 -1.20
N ARG A 73 11.58 10.90 -0.72
CA ARG A 73 11.52 9.44 -0.67
C ARG A 73 10.08 9.02 -0.73
N CYS A 74 9.82 7.88 -1.34
CA CYS A 74 8.52 7.25 -1.31
C CYS A 74 8.64 5.73 -1.29
N PHE A 75 7.58 5.09 -0.82
CA PHE A 75 7.40 3.66 -0.73
C PHE A 75 5.96 3.37 -1.11
N TYR A 76 5.73 2.24 -1.77
CA TYR A 76 4.41 1.68 -1.91
C TYR A 76 4.45 0.22 -1.47
N ASP A 77 3.36 -0.23 -0.88
CA ASP A 77 3.15 -1.61 -0.47
C ASP A 77 1.80 -2.05 -1.03
N CYS A 78 1.85 -2.82 -2.10
CA CYS A 78 0.69 -3.41 -2.73
C CYS A 78 0.57 -4.88 -2.37
N GLU A 79 -0.65 -5.37 -2.17
CA GLU A 79 -0.91 -6.77 -1.82
C GLU A 79 -0.35 -7.73 -2.90
N TRP A 80 -0.27 -7.26 -4.15
CA TRP A 80 0.12 -8.01 -5.35
C TRP A 80 1.58 -7.87 -5.79
N ASP A 81 2.37 -7.02 -5.13
CA ASP A 81 3.81 -7.03 -5.37
C ASP A 81 4.44 -8.17 -4.57
N ASP A 82 5.04 -9.12 -5.30
CA ASP A 82 5.80 -10.26 -4.76
C ASP A 82 7.14 -9.84 -4.13
#